data_AF-A0A936XZE0-F1
#
_entry.id   AF-A0A936XZE0-F1
#
_cell.length_a   1.000
_cell.length_b   1.000
_cell.length_c   1.000
_cell.angle_alpha   90.00
_cell.angle_beta   90.00
_cell.angle_gamma   90.00
#
_symmetry.space_group_name_H-M   'P 1'
#
loop_
_entity.id
_entity.type
_entity.pdbx_description
1 polymer ?
#
loop_
_entity_poly.entity_id
_entity_poly.type
_entity_poly.pdbx_seq_one_letter_code
_entity_poly.pdbx_strand_id
1 'polypeptide(L)'
;MQVYLFWIPRLNYLKSAQRDALEWVDMKLGIIFNLLSSHNNNTLVIVCSDHGEEFGEGGRFGHSHNHETVLQVPIWVGFLKNFNIGI
;
A
#
# COMPACT_ATOMS: atom_id res chain seq x y z
N MET A 1 29.22 -11.59 6.09
CA MET A 1 29.09 -10.16 6.46
C MET A 1 29.29 -9.19 5.28
N GLN A 2 29.99 -9.57 4.22
CA GLN A 2 30.30 -8.68 3.07
C GLN A 2 29.17 -8.55 2.02
N VAL A 3 28.22 -9.50 2.00
CA VAL A 3 27.06 -9.48 1.10
C VAL A 3 26.07 -8.35 1.43
N TYR A 4 25.78 -8.09 2.71
CA TYR A 4 24.81 -7.06 3.12
C TYR A 4 25.14 -5.64 2.65
N LEU A 5 26.43 -5.29 2.56
CA LEU A 5 26.88 -3.95 2.16
C LEU A 5 26.48 -3.56 0.72
N PHE A 6 26.35 -4.54 -0.20
CA PHE A 6 25.88 -4.28 -1.56
C PHE A 6 24.35 -4.09 -1.65
N TRP A 7 23.59 -4.66 -0.72
CA TRP A 7 22.14 -4.66 -0.78
C TRP A 7 21.51 -3.46 -0.06
N ILE A 8 22.17 -2.83 0.90
CA ILE A 8 21.61 -1.69 1.66
C ILE A 8 21.19 -0.52 0.76
N PRO A 9 22.00 -0.05 -0.21
CA PRO A 9 21.57 1.04 -1.09
C PRO A 9 20.36 0.67 -1.93
N ARG A 10 20.34 -0.56 -2.47
CA ARG A 10 19.21 -1.09 -3.25
C ARG A 10 17.94 -1.22 -2.40
N LEU A 11 18.07 -1.73 -1.17
CA LEU A 11 16.98 -1.87 -0.22
C LEU A 11 16.36 -0.51 0.12
N ASN A 12 17.19 0.50 0.43
CA ASN A 12 16.72 1.84 0.74
C ASN A 12 15.99 2.47 -0.46
N TYR A 13 16.56 2.31 -1.67
CA TYR A 13 15.93 2.79 -2.89
C TYR A 13 14.56 2.13 -3.13
N LEU A 14 14.48 0.80 -3.04
CA LEU A 14 13.23 0.07 -3.24
C LEU A 14 12.16 0.42 -2.20
N LYS A 15 12.55 0.53 -0.92
CA LYS A 15 11.64 0.96 0.16
C LYS A 15 11.18 2.41 -0.02
N SER A 16 12.04 3.30 -0.53
CA SER A 16 11.65 4.67 -0.89
C SER A 16 10.62 4.66 -2.02
N ALA A 17 10.90 3.93 -3.11
CA ALA A 17 9.99 3.82 -4.24
C ALA A 17 8.62 3.24 -3.84
N GLN A 18 8.60 2.24 -2.96
CA GLN A 18 7.37 1.68 -2.42
C GLN A 18 6.58 2.72 -1.60
N ARG A 19 7.26 3.51 -0.75
CA ARG A 19 6.62 4.58 0.02
C ARG A 19 6.03 5.64 -0.90
N ASP A 20 6.80 6.11 -1.88
CA ASP A 20 6.37 7.15 -2.83
C ASP A 20 5.14 6.67 -3.62
N ALA A 21 5.13 5.40 -4.05
CA ALA A 21 3.98 4.79 -4.69
C ALA A 21 2.75 4.73 -3.77
N LEU A 22 2.93 4.37 -2.50
CA LEU A 22 1.85 4.30 -1.52
C LEU A 22 1.27 5.68 -1.21
N GLU A 23 2.10 6.70 -1.06
CA GLU A 23 1.67 8.10 -0.87
C GLU A 23 0.86 8.60 -2.08
N TRP A 24 1.27 8.23 -3.29
CA TRP A 24 0.51 8.56 -4.50
C TRP A 24 -0.85 7.85 -4.53
N VAL A 25 -0.90 6.56 -4.21
CA VAL A 25 -2.16 5.80 -4.12
C VAL A 25 -3.08 6.39 -3.06
N ASP A 26 -2.56 6.72 -1.87
CA ASP A 26 -3.32 7.35 -0.79
C ASP A 26 -3.97 8.67 -1.24
N MET A 27 -3.21 9.54 -1.90
CA MET A 27 -3.74 10.77 -2.50
C MET A 27 -4.87 10.48 -3.51
N LYS A 28 -4.71 9.46 -4.37
CA LYS A 28 -5.76 9.10 -5.35
C LYS A 28 -7.00 8.54 -4.68
N LEU A 29 -6.85 7.72 -3.64
CA LEU A 29 -7.96 7.21 -2.85
C LEU A 29 -8.72 8.35 -2.19
N GLY A 30 -8.04 9.34 -1.62
CA GLY A 30 -8.67 10.54 -1.05
C GLY A 30 -9.55 11.29 -2.05
N ILE A 31 -9.07 11.49 -3.29
CA ILE A 31 -9.84 12.12 -4.37
C ILE A 31 -11.10 11.30 -4.70
N ILE A 32 -10.96 9.99 -4.87
CA ILE A 32 -12.07 9.09 -5.20
C ILE A 32 -13.09 9.05 -4.07
N PHE A 33 -12.65 8.96 -2.81
CA PHE A 33 -13.53 8.89 -1.66
C PHE A 33 -14.31 10.19 -1.46
N ASN A 34 -13.67 11.35 -1.62
CA ASN A 34 -14.36 12.64 -1.55
C ASN A 34 -15.41 12.78 -2.64
N LEU A 35 -15.07 12.38 -3.88
CA LEU A 35 -16.03 12.41 -4.99
C LEU A 35 -17.22 11.50 -4.70
N LEU A 36 -16.96 10.24 -4.35
CA LEU A 36 -18.02 9.25 -4.09
C LEU A 36 -18.89 9.64 -2.89
N SER A 37 -18.30 10.12 -1.79
CA SER A 37 -19.05 10.53 -0.60
C SER A 37 -19.96 11.71 -0.90
N SER A 38 -19.48 12.70 -1.69
CA SER A 38 -20.27 13.88 -2.07
C SER A 38 -21.56 13.53 -2.83
N HIS A 39 -21.58 12.40 -3.54
CA HIS A 39 -22.73 11.92 -4.29
C HIS A 39 -23.60 10.94 -3.50
N ASN A 40 -23.00 10.01 -2.75
CA ASN A 40 -23.71 8.99 -1.98
C ASN A 40 -22.91 8.51 -0.75
N ASN A 41 -23.46 8.77 0.43
CA ASN A 41 -22.89 8.37 1.73
C ASN A 41 -23.24 6.94 2.16
N ASN A 42 -23.73 6.10 1.25
CA ASN A 42 -23.99 4.68 1.47
C ASN A 42 -23.23 3.80 0.46
N THR A 43 -22.04 4.24 0.06
CA THR A 43 -21.16 3.49 -0.83
C THR A 43 -20.28 2.55 0.00
N LEU A 44 -20.41 1.23 -0.18
CA LEU A 44 -19.48 0.26 0.36
C LEU A 44 -18.17 0.33 -0.43
N VAL A 45 -17.06 0.49 0.28
CA VAL A 45 -15.71 0.48 -0.28
C VAL A 45 -14.93 -0.65 0.34
N ILE A 46 -14.23 -1.38 -0.52
CA ILE A 46 -13.29 -2.44 -0.16
C ILE A 46 -11.94 -2.04 -0.75
N VAL A 47 -10.93 -1.87 0.10
CA VAL A 47 -9.55 -1.64 -0.31
C VAL A 47 -8.75 -2.88 0.06
N CYS A 48 -8.12 -3.49 -0.93
CA CYS A 48 -7.29 -4.68 -0.75
C CYS A 48 -6.12 -4.68 -1.74
N SER A 49 -5.21 -5.61 -1.55
CA SER A 49 -4.11 -5.89 -2.48
C SER A 49 -4.13 -7.37 -2.86
N ASP A 50 -3.58 -7.68 -4.03
CA ASP A 50 -3.43 -9.02 -4.56
C ASP A 50 -2.23 -9.76 -3.95
N HIS A 51 -1.14 -9.06 -3.64
CA HIS A 51 0.04 -9.60 -2.96
C HIS A 51 0.86 -8.52 -2.22
N GLY A 52 1.70 -8.95 -1.29
CA GLY A 52 2.73 -8.13 -0.66
C GLY A 52 4.06 -8.17 -1.43
N GLU A 53 5.16 -7.76 -0.78
CA GLU A 53 6.49 -7.69 -1.40
C GLU A 53 7.56 -8.05 -0.35
N GLU A 54 8.54 -8.87 -0.71
CA GLU A 54 9.70 -9.17 0.15
C GLU A 54 10.88 -8.25 -0.19
N PHE A 55 11.56 -7.75 0.84
CA PHE A 55 12.73 -6.87 0.75
C PHE A 55 13.97 -7.49 1.43
N GLY A 56 14.06 -8.81 1.46
CA GLY A 56 15.18 -9.56 2.02
C GLY A 56 14.90 -10.23 3.36
N GLU A 57 13.70 -10.13 3.91
CA GLU A 57 13.30 -10.74 5.19
C GLU A 57 13.52 -12.27 5.21
N GLY A 58 13.26 -12.96 4.09
CA GLY A 58 13.52 -14.38 3.84
C GLY A 58 14.72 -14.63 2.90
N GLY A 59 15.57 -13.62 2.69
CA GLY A 59 16.73 -13.68 1.80
C GLY A 59 16.41 -13.51 0.31
N ARG A 60 15.19 -13.10 -0.05
CA ARG A 60 14.76 -12.86 -1.43
C ARG A 60 14.19 -11.45 -1.58
N PHE A 61 14.03 -11.02 -2.83
CA PHE A 61 13.33 -9.80 -3.19
C PHE A 61 12.26 -10.15 -4.20
N GLY A 62 11.07 -9.56 -4.06
CA GLY A 62 9.95 -9.82 -4.97
C GLY A 62 8.78 -10.53 -4.28
N HIS A 63 7.83 -10.95 -5.12
CA HIS A 63 6.50 -11.45 -4.72
C HIS A 63 6.09 -12.77 -5.40
N SER A 64 6.95 -13.36 -6.23
CA SER A 64 6.64 -14.64 -6.93
C SER A 64 7.02 -15.89 -6.11
N HIS A 65 6.81 -15.86 -4.80
CA HIS A 65 7.13 -16.98 -3.90
C HIS A 65 6.36 -16.93 -2.58
N ASN A 66 6.25 -18.08 -1.91
CA ASN A 66 5.54 -18.22 -0.64
C ASN A 66 6.40 -17.69 0.53
N HIS A 67 6.29 -16.40 0.80
CA HIS A 67 6.85 -15.75 1.99
C HIS A 67 5.76 -14.97 2.73
N GLU A 68 5.84 -14.87 4.05
CA GLU A 68 4.79 -14.22 4.87
C GLU A 68 4.53 -12.78 4.42
N THR A 69 5.58 -12.00 4.15
CA THR A 69 5.46 -10.61 3.66
C THR A 69 4.83 -10.49 2.27
N VAL A 70 4.83 -11.57 1.48
CA VAL A 70 4.21 -11.63 0.15
C VAL A 70 2.75 -12.07 0.26
N LEU A 71 2.44 -12.95 1.21
CA LEU A 71 1.09 -13.50 1.40
C LEU A 71 0.22 -12.59 2.28
N GLN A 72 0.82 -11.77 3.14
CA GLN A 72 0.11 -10.83 3.98
C GLN A 72 -0.24 -9.56 3.18
N VAL A 73 -1.53 -9.29 3.03
CA VAL A 73 -2.07 -8.13 2.32
C VAL A 73 -3.02 -7.31 3.19
N PRO A 74 -3.12 -5.99 2.99
CA PRO A 74 -4.14 -5.19 3.65
C PRO A 74 -5.54 -5.57 3.14
N ILE A 75 -6.51 -5.50 4.05
CA ILE A 75 -7.93 -5.45 3.71
C ILE A 75 -8.61 -4.40 4.60
N TRP A 76 -9.35 -3.50 3.97
CA TRP A 76 -10.21 -2.56 4.65
C TRP A 76 -11.60 -2.60 3.99
N VAL A 77 -12.64 -2.62 4.82
CA VAL A 77 -14.03 -2.66 4.37
C VAL A 77 -14.80 -1.62 5.17
N GLY A 78 -15.46 -0.70 4.50
CA GLY A 78 -16.23 0.35 5.16
C GLY A 78 -17.15 1.10 4.23
N PHE A 79 -18.16 1.72 4.82
CA PHE A 79 -19.04 2.64 4.10
C PHE A 79 -18.45 4.05 4.13
N LEU A 80 -18.39 4.71 2.97
CA LEU A 80 -18.04 6.12 2.90
C LEU A 80 -19.12 6.95 3.57
N LYS A 81 -18.71 7.85 4.46
CA LYS A 81 -19.59 8.85 5.05
C LYS A 81 -19.19 10.23 4.53
N ASN A 82 -20.16 11.13 4.43
CA ASN A 82 -19.83 12.53 4.18
C ASN A 82 -19.08 13.08 5.37
N PHE A 83 -17.83 13.47 5.13
CA PHE A 83 -17.05 14.24 6.07
C PHE A 83 -17.19 15.71 5.68
N ASN A 84 -17.90 16.50 6.48
CA ASN A 84 -17.76 17.95 6.45
C ASN A 84 -16.38 18.29 7.01
N ILE A 85 -15.36 18.19 6.17
CA ILE A 85 -14.12 18.93 6.41
C ILE A 85 -14.44 20.38 6.09
N GLY A 86 -14.82 21.13 7.11
CA GLY A 86 -15.00 22.58 7.01
C GLY A 86 -13.67 23.20 6.59
N ILE A 87 -13.56 23.46 5.29
CA ILE A 87 -12.65 24.43 4.69
C ILE A 87 -13.45 25.70 4.44
#